data_AF-A0AAX6GAR4-F1
#
_entry.id   AF-A0AAX6GAR4-F1
#
_cell.length_a   1.000
_cell.length_b   1.000
_cell.length_c   1.000
_cell.angle_alpha   90.00
_cell.angle_beta   90.00
_cell.angle_gamma   90.00
#
_symmetry.space_group_name_H-M   'P 1'
#
loop_
_entity.id
_entity.type
_entity.pdbx_description
1 polymer ?
#
loop_
_entity_poly.entity_id
_entity_poly.type
_entity_poly.pdbx_seq_one_letter_code
_entity_poly.pdbx_strand_id
1 'polypeptide(L)'
;MHISRSISMELTAECGEGSDELLQSQTLLWSRIFSYIDSMALKCAVELGIPDAIHSHGPHITLAELMSSLSLSPTKTPHMRRLMRMLTHSRIFTCSQNATAERGTL
;
A
#
# COMPACT_ATOMS: atom_id res chain seq x y z
N MET A 1 -17.84 22.60 -28.39
CA MET A 1 -17.32 22.36 -27.02
C MET A 1 -16.37 21.17 -27.08
N HIS A 2 -15.08 21.43 -27.28
CA HIS A 2 -14.03 20.42 -27.20
C HIS A 2 -13.00 20.96 -26.20
N ILE A 3 -13.02 20.42 -24.98
CA ILE A 3 -11.97 20.66 -24.00
C ILE A 3 -10.94 19.57 -24.25
N SER A 4 -10.03 19.84 -25.20
CA SER A 4 -8.91 18.97 -25.47
C SER A 4 -7.88 19.10 -24.35
N ARG A 5 -7.60 17.95 -23.72
CA ARG A 5 -6.43 17.58 -22.93
C ARG A 5 -5.21 18.48 -23.11
N SER A 6 -4.80 19.16 -22.04
CA SER A 6 -3.42 19.27 -21.55
C SER A 6 -3.41 20.20 -20.33
N ILE A 7 -3.32 19.62 -19.13
CA ILE A 7 -2.74 20.35 -18.00
C ILE A 7 -1.26 19.96 -18.01
N SER A 8 -0.50 20.62 -18.88
CA SER A 8 0.94 20.71 -18.70
C SER A 8 1.16 21.74 -17.60
N MET A 9 1.58 21.29 -16.41
CA MET A 9 2.25 22.20 -15.48
C MET A 9 3.66 22.40 -16.00
N GLU A 10 3.83 23.39 -16.88
CA GLU A 10 5.14 23.88 -17.29
C GLU A 10 5.67 24.78 -16.18
N LEU A 11 6.59 24.29 -15.35
CA LEU A 11 7.35 25.13 -14.43
C LEU A 11 8.71 25.39 -15.07
N THR A 12 8.89 26.60 -15.60
CA THR A 12 10.14 27.07 -16.18
C THR A 12 11.15 27.38 -15.07
N ALA A 13 12.28 26.69 -15.09
CA ALA A 13 13.47 27.05 -14.31
C ALA A 13 14.68 27.01 -15.25
N GLU A 14 15.31 28.17 -15.45
CA GLU A 14 16.54 28.31 -16.23
C GLU A 14 17.78 28.10 -15.33
N CYS A 15 18.74 27.35 -15.89
CA CYS A 15 20.16 27.22 -15.57
C CYS A 15 20.60 26.53 -14.26
N GLY A 16 21.01 25.25 -14.39
CA GLY A 16 22.09 24.65 -13.58
C GLY A 16 21.70 23.67 -12.48
N GLU A 17 20.62 23.94 -11.73
CA GLU A 17 20.19 23.16 -10.54
C GLU A 17 18.73 22.65 -10.65
N GLY A 18 18.10 22.82 -11.82
CA GLY A 18 16.66 22.62 -12.00
C GLY A 18 16.15 21.17 -11.97
N SER A 19 17.00 20.15 -12.11
CA SER A 19 16.53 18.75 -12.13
C SER A 19 16.17 18.22 -10.75
N ASP A 20 16.95 18.57 -9.73
CA ASP A 20 16.79 18.04 -8.37
C ASP A 20 15.63 18.74 -7.65
N GLU A 21 15.48 20.05 -7.84
CA GLU A 21 14.32 20.81 -7.35
C GLU A 21 13.02 20.37 -8.02
N LEU A 22 13.04 20.09 -9.33
CA LEU A 22 11.89 19.56 -10.06
C LEU A 22 11.54 18.13 -9.62
N LEU A 23 12.53 17.30 -9.29
CA LEU A 23 12.30 15.96 -8.74
C LEU A 23 11.74 16.04 -7.31
N GLN A 24 12.25 16.95 -6.48
CA GLN A 24 11.78 17.15 -5.11
C GLN A 24 10.36 17.68 -5.07
N SER A 25 10.04 18.70 -5.88
CA SER A 25 8.69 19.26 -6.00
C SER A 25 7.69 18.23 -6.51
N GLN A 26 8.06 17.41 -7.49
CA GLN A 26 7.24 16.27 -7.92
C GLN A 26 7.02 15.26 -6.80
N THR A 27 8.07 14.91 -6.06
CA THR A 27 7.96 13.97 -4.93
C THR A 27 6.99 14.48 -3.86
N LEU A 28 7.07 15.77 -3.52
CA LEU A 28 6.17 16.42 -2.56
C LEU A 28 4.72 16.41 -3.05
N LEU A 29 4.50 16.73 -4.33
CA LEU A 29 3.17 16.69 -4.94
C LEU A 29 2.59 15.28 -4.93
N TRP A 30 3.38 14.28 -5.35
CA TRP A 30 2.96 12.88 -5.34
C TRP A 30 2.65 12.38 -3.92
N SER A 31 3.49 12.72 -2.94
CA SER A 31 3.24 12.39 -1.53
C SER A 31 1.91 12.98 -1.06
N ARG A 32 1.60 14.22 -1.42
CA ARG A 32 0.34 14.88 -1.07
C ARG A 32 -0.88 14.27 -1.79
N ILE A 33 -0.77 13.96 -3.07
CA ILE A 33 -1.86 13.32 -3.83
C ILE A 33 -2.14 11.93 -3.27
N PHE A 34 -1.09 11.17 -2.98
CA PHE A 34 -1.21 9.79 -2.53
C PHE A 34 -1.44 9.65 -1.02
N SER A 35 -1.31 10.70 -0.21
CA SER A 35 -1.58 10.59 1.24
C SER A 35 -3.02 10.16 1.55
N TYR A 36 -3.99 10.48 0.69
CA TYR A 36 -5.37 10.02 0.83
C TYR A 36 -5.51 8.50 0.67
N ILE A 37 -4.64 7.88 -0.12
CA ILE A 37 -4.64 6.44 -0.36
C ILE A 37 -4.41 5.68 0.96
N ASP A 38 -3.50 6.16 1.82
CA ASP A 38 -3.25 5.53 3.11
C ASP A 38 -4.48 5.56 4.01
N SER A 39 -5.20 6.69 4.03
CA SER A 39 -6.46 6.81 4.76
C SER A 39 -7.55 5.87 4.22
N MET A 40 -7.65 5.73 2.90
CA MET A 40 -8.61 4.80 2.27
C MET A 40 -8.24 3.34 2.49
N ALA A 41 -6.96 2.99 2.47
CA ALA A 41 -6.50 1.67 2.81
C ALA A 41 -6.86 1.33 4.26
N LEU A 42 -6.61 2.25 5.19
CA LEU A 42 -6.96 2.06 6.60
C LEU A 42 -8.47 1.92 6.80
N LYS A 43 -9.26 2.80 6.17
CA LYS A 43 -10.72 2.69 6.20
C LYS A 43 -11.19 1.32 5.69
N CYS A 44 -10.66 0.87 4.55
CA CYS A 44 -10.99 -0.43 3.99
C CYS A 44 -10.62 -1.58 4.94
N ALA A 45 -9.47 -1.50 5.62
CA ALA A 45 -9.06 -2.51 6.59
C ALA A 45 -10.03 -2.63 7.78
N VAL A 46 -10.49 -1.48 8.29
CA VAL A 46 -11.48 -1.42 9.38
C VAL A 46 -12.84 -1.92 8.91
N GLU A 47 -13.33 -1.46 7.76
CA GLU A 47 -14.64 -1.88 7.21
C GLU A 47 -14.68 -3.37 6.87
N LEU A 48 -13.56 -3.95 6.47
CA LEU A 48 -13.43 -5.39 6.24
C LEU A 48 -13.23 -6.19 7.54
N GLY A 49 -13.03 -5.56 8.70
CA GLY A 49 -12.77 -6.26 9.96
C GLY A 49 -11.41 -6.98 10.00
N ILE A 50 -10.42 -6.50 9.23
CA ILE A 50 -9.06 -7.09 9.22
C ILE A 50 -8.43 -7.12 10.63
N PRO A 51 -8.50 -6.04 11.45
CA PRO A 51 -7.93 -6.06 12.79
C PRO A 51 -8.53 -7.15 13.67
N ASP A 52 -9.85 -7.33 13.64
CA ASP A 52 -10.57 -8.32 14.45
C ASP A 52 -10.28 -9.75 13.97
N ALA A 53 -10.17 -9.95 12.65
CA ALA A 53 -9.76 -11.22 12.07
C ALA A 53 -8.33 -11.62 12.50
N ILE A 54 -7.40 -10.67 12.55
CA ILE A 54 -6.06 -10.90 13.08
C ILE A 54 -6.13 -11.20 14.58
N HIS A 55 -6.83 -10.36 15.36
CA HIS A 55 -6.92 -10.49 16.82
C HIS A 55 -7.51 -11.84 17.26
N SER A 56 -8.53 -12.32 16.56
CA SER A 56 -9.18 -13.61 16.86
C SER A 56 -8.34 -14.84 16.46
N HIS A 57 -7.45 -14.71 15.47
CA HIS A 57 -6.57 -15.80 15.03
C HIS A 57 -5.31 -15.93 15.90
N GLY A 58 -4.78 -14.81 16.42
CA GLY A 58 -3.57 -14.75 17.24
C GLY A 58 -2.53 -13.75 16.73
N PRO A 59 -1.25 -13.82 17.18
CA PRO A 59 -0.23 -12.84 16.84
C PRO A 59 0.17 -12.83 15.35
N HIS A 60 -0.16 -13.89 14.62
CA HIS A 60 0.19 -14.06 13.21
C HIS A 60 -1.00 -14.64 12.44
N ILE A 61 -1.19 -14.15 11.21
CA ILE A 61 -2.16 -14.70 10.25
C ILE A 61 -1.52 -14.70 8.86
N THR A 62 -1.73 -15.78 8.11
CA THR A 62 -1.34 -15.82 6.69
C THR A 62 -2.38 -15.11 5.83
N LEU A 63 -2.00 -14.70 4.61
CA LEU A 63 -2.95 -14.09 3.68
C LEU A 63 -4.13 -15.02 3.34
N ALA A 64 -3.89 -16.34 3.28
CA ALA A 64 -4.93 -17.32 2.98
C ALA A 64 -5.91 -17.47 4.15
N GLU A 65 -5.42 -17.56 5.39
CA GLU A 65 -6.24 -17.59 6.60
C GLU A 65 -7.03 -16.29 6.79
N LEU A 66 -6.42 -15.15 6.48
CA LEU A 66 -7.12 -13.86 6.49
C LEU A 66 -8.26 -13.83 5.47
N MET A 67 -8.02 -14.30 4.25
CA MET A 67 -9.08 -14.41 3.23
C MET A 67 -10.21 -15.34 3.68
N SER A 68 -9.88 -16.45 4.34
CA SER A 68 -10.88 -17.41 4.83
C SER A 68 -11.68 -16.86 6.01
N SER A 69 -11.04 -16.20 6.98
CA SER A 69 -11.71 -15.61 8.15
C SER A 69 -12.68 -14.50 7.75
N LEU A 70 -12.35 -13.74 6.71
CA LEU A 70 -13.21 -12.71 6.14
C LEU A 70 -14.24 -13.25 5.13
N SER A 71 -14.30 -14.57 4.91
CA SER A 71 -15.19 -15.20 3.93
C SER A 71 -15.06 -14.61 2.51
N LEU A 72 -13.85 -14.22 2.12
CA LEU A 72 -13.58 -13.60 0.83
C LEU A 72 -13.19 -14.64 -0.22
N SER A 73 -13.71 -14.46 -1.44
CA SER A 73 -13.35 -15.33 -2.57
C SER A 73 -11.85 -15.26 -2.90
N PRO A 74 -11.19 -16.40 -3.21
CA PRO A 74 -9.78 -16.42 -3.64
C PRO A 74 -9.45 -15.50 -4.81
N THR A 75 -10.43 -15.16 -5.65
CA THR A 75 -10.29 -14.19 -6.75
C THR A 75 -9.86 -12.79 -6.27
N LYS A 76 -10.17 -12.43 -5.02
CA LYS A 76 -9.80 -11.14 -4.41
C LYS A 76 -8.42 -11.14 -3.74
N THR A 77 -7.74 -12.28 -3.69
CA THR A 77 -6.41 -12.42 -3.06
C THR A 77 -5.39 -11.39 -3.56
N PRO A 78 -5.29 -11.07 -4.88
CA PRO A 78 -4.35 -10.05 -5.35
C PRO A 78 -4.66 -8.65 -4.80
N HIS A 79 -5.95 -8.32 -4.63
CA HIS A 79 -6.38 -7.04 -4.05
C HIS A 79 -6.08 -6.97 -2.56
N MET A 80 -6.39 -8.04 -1.82
CA MET A 80 -6.05 -8.14 -0.40
C MET A 80 -4.54 -8.03 -0.18
N ARG A 81 -3.72 -8.69 -1.02
CA ARG A 81 -2.26 -8.58 -0.96
C ARG A 81 -1.78 -7.14 -1.15
N ARG A 82 -2.35 -6.40 -2.12
CA ARG A 82 -2.00 -4.99 -2.36
C ARG A 82 -2.38 -4.12 -1.17
N LEU A 83 -3.58 -4.31 -0.63
CA LEU A 83 -4.06 -3.61 0.55
C LEU A 83 -3.13 -3.83 1.76
N MET A 84 -2.86 -5.09 2.10
CA MET A 84 -1.98 -5.45 3.22
C MET A 84 -0.56 -4.91 3.04
N ARG A 85 -0.04 -4.89 1.80
CA ARG A 85 1.28 -4.30 1.51
C ARG A 85 1.31 -2.80 1.77
N MET A 86 0.25 -2.08 1.40
CA MET A 86 0.16 -0.64 1.65
C MET A 86 0.09 -0.36 3.15
N LEU A 87 -0.76 -1.07 3.88
CA LEU A 87 -0.87 -0.91 5.33
C LEU A 87 0.40 -1.32 6.09
N THR A 88 1.17 -2.27 5.54
CA THR A 88 2.49 -2.64 6.07
C THR A 88 3.50 -1.52 5.82
N HIS A 89 3.50 -0.93 4.63
CA HIS A 89 4.37 0.21 4.30
C HIS A 89 4.09 1.42 5.20
N SER A 90 2.81 1.67 5.53
CA SER A 90 2.39 2.68 6.49
C SER A 90 2.63 2.29 7.97
N ARG A 91 3.29 1.15 8.23
CA ARG A 91 3.62 0.62 9.57
C ARG A 91 2.42 0.34 10.48
N ILE A 92 1.23 0.16 9.91
CA ILE A 92 0.01 -0.21 10.64
C ILE A 92 0.02 -1.72 10.94
N PHE A 93 0.52 -2.51 9.99
CA PHE A 93 0.76 -3.95 10.17
C PHE A 93 2.23 -4.28 9.89
N THR A 94 2.66 -5.44 10.34
CA THR A 94 3.99 -5.98 10.07
C THR A 94 3.86 -7.25 9.23
N CYS A 95 4.60 -7.33 8.14
CA CYS A 95 4.74 -8.57 7.38
C CYS A 95 5.90 -9.38 7.98
N SER A 96 5.61 -10.55 8.55
CA SER A 96 6.63 -11.52 8.91
C SER A 96 6.95 -12.36 7.68
N GLN A 97 8.21 -12.38 7.27
CA GLN A 97 8.68 -13.43 6.37
C GLN A 97 8.92 -14.65 7.25
N ASN A 98 8.13 -15.70 7.04
CA ASN A 98 8.37 -16.99 7.64
C ASN A 98 9.81 -17.36 7.26
N ALA A 99 10.76 -17.30 8.19
CA ALA A 99 12.09 -17.81 7.96
C ALA A 99 11.91 -19.26 7.54
N THR A 100 12.23 -19.56 6.28
CA THR A 100 12.29 -20.91 5.77
C THR A 100 13.22 -21.66 6.70
N ALA A 101 12.64 -22.54 7.52
CA ALA A 101 13.37 -23.31 8.51
C ALA A 101 14.53 -24.03 7.83
N GLU A 102 15.72 -23.73 8.34
CA GLU A 102 16.86 -24.63 8.50
C GLU A 102 16.62 -26.04 7.95
N ARG A 103 17.02 -26.29 6.69
CA ARG A 103 17.33 -27.66 6.24
C ARG A 103 18.80 -27.91 6.53
N GLY A 104 19.10 -28.04 7.82
CA GLY A 104 20.29 -28.64 8.36
C GLY A 104 19.84 -29.71 9.35
N THR A 105 19.72 -30.95 8.91
CA THR A 105 19.73 -32.09 9.83
C THR A 105 20.19 -33.34 9.08
N LEU A 106 21.44 -33.71 9.40
CA LEU A 106 22.17 -34.95 9.13
C LEU A 106 22.67 -35.20 7.70
#